data_AF-A0A956R9X6-F1
#
_entry.id   AF-A0A956R9X6-F1
#
_cell.length_a   1.000
_cell.length_b   1.000
_cell.length_c   1.000
_cell.angle_alpha   90.00
_cell.angle_beta   90.00
_cell.angle_gamma   90.00
#
_symmetry.space_group_name_H-M   'P 1'
#
loop_
_entity.id
_entity.type
_entity.pdbx_description
1 polymer ?
#
loop_
_entity_poly.entity_id
_entity_poly.type
_entity_poly.pdbx_seq_one_letter_code
_entity_poly.pdbx_strand_id
1 'polypeptide(L)' 'MSSKDATSAPSTAADAETIVEGPDGERGFEVIVGGGLGRTPFVGKVIRDFLPKRFLLSYLEAILRVYNQHGR' A
#
# COMPACT_ATOMS: atom_id res chain seq x y z
N MET A 1 -22.75 16.36 0.79
CA MET A 1 -22.68 15.77 2.14
C MET A 1 -22.40 14.29 1.99
N SER A 2 -21.17 13.84 2.22
CA SER A 2 -20.88 12.69 3.07
C SER A 2 -19.36 12.53 3.18
N SER A 3 -18.87 12.75 4.39
CA SER A 3 -17.66 12.16 5.00
C SER A 3 -16.36 12.14 4.18
N LYS A 4 -15.56 13.21 4.32
CA LYS A 4 -14.11 13.19 4.10
C LYS A 4 -13.41 13.14 5.46
N ASP A 5 -13.66 12.10 6.25
CA ASP A 5 -12.92 11.88 7.50
C ASP A 5 -12.61 10.38 7.63
N ALA A 6 -11.72 9.89 6.76
CA ALA A 6 -10.98 8.68 7.03
C ALA A 6 -9.62 9.12 7.57
N THR A 7 -9.58 9.45 8.87
CA THR A 7 -8.33 9.55 9.61
C THR A 7 -7.70 8.16 9.63
N SER A 8 -6.79 7.90 8.69
CA SER A 8 -5.93 6.72 8.74
C SER A 8 -4.86 6.97 9.79
N ALA A 9 -4.91 6.23 10.91
CA ALA A 9 -3.83 6.19 11.87
C ALA A 9 -2.50 5.84 11.18
N PRO A 10 -1.34 6.33 11.65
CA PRO A 10 -0.05 5.96 11.07
C PRO A 10 0.18 4.46 11.27
N SER A 11 -0.11 3.68 10.23
CA SER A 11 -0.07 2.24 10.27
C SER A 11 1.36 1.76 10.15
N THR A 12 1.74 0.87 11.06
CA THR A 12 3.07 0.31 11.10
C THR A 12 3.00 -1.11 10.54
N ALA A 13 3.58 -1.28 9.35
CA ALA A 13 3.84 -2.54 8.66
C ALA A 13 2.63 -3.32 8.10
N ALA A 14 2.24 -3.04 6.85
CA ALA A 14 1.60 -4.00 5.95
C ALA A 14 1.67 -3.53 4.48
N ASP A 15 1.98 -4.46 3.56
CA ASP A 15 1.86 -4.26 2.12
C ASP A 15 0.37 -4.27 1.72
N ALA A 16 -0.14 -3.11 1.26
CA ALA A 16 -1.51 -2.84 0.81
C ALA A 16 -2.60 -2.89 1.90
N GLU A 17 -2.76 -1.79 2.65
CA GLU A 17 -3.56 -1.77 3.88
C GLU A 17 -4.95 -1.11 3.74
N THR A 18 -5.13 -0.21 2.77
CA THR A 18 -6.35 0.62 2.68
C THR A 18 -7.13 0.36 1.39
N ILE A 19 -8.44 0.09 1.53
CA ILE A 19 -9.37 0.05 0.40
C ILE A 19 -9.69 1.48 0.00
N VAL A 20 -9.43 1.82 -1.26
CA VAL A 20 -9.67 3.15 -1.83
C VAL A 20 -10.67 3.06 -2.99
N GLU A 21 -11.42 4.14 -3.19
CA GLU A 21 -12.32 4.29 -4.34
C GLU A 21 -11.56 4.88 -5.53
N GLY A 22 -11.65 4.21 -6.67
CA GLY A 22 -11.02 4.61 -7.91
C GLY A 22 -11.86 5.56 -8.76
N PRO A 23 -11.34 5.98 -9.91
CA PRO A 23 -11.98 6.95 -10.80
C PRO A 23 -13.41 6.60 -11.25
N ASP A 24 -13.77 5.31 -11.22
CA ASP A 24 -15.06 4.80 -11.72
C ASP A 24 -15.92 4.15 -10.61
N GLY A 25 -15.65 4.47 -9.34
CA GLY A 25 -16.30 3.80 -8.19
C GLY A 25 -15.77 2.39 -7.90
N GLU A 26 -14.74 1.97 -8.62
CA GLU A 26 -14.05 0.69 -8.46
C GLU A 26 -13.27 0.66 -7.14
N ARG A 27 -13.43 -0.41 -6.35
CA ARG A 27 -12.64 -0.60 -5.13
C ARG A 27 -11.26 -1.13 -5.47
N GLY A 28 -10.23 -0.43 -5.03
CA GLY A 28 -8.82 -0.81 -5.16
C GLY A 28 -8.08 -0.72 -3.83
N PHE A 29 -6.75 -0.70 -3.92
CA PHE A 29 -5.84 -0.61 -2.79
C PHE A 29 -4.87 0.56 -2.96
N GLU A 30 -4.59 1.26 -1.86
CA GLU A 30 -3.37 2.07 -1.75
C GLU A 30 -2.21 1.15 -1.37
N VAL A 31 -1.09 1.27 -2.07
CA VAL A 31 0.11 0.43 -1.83
C VAL A 31 1.18 1.24 -1.13
N ILE A 32 1.44 0.85 0.12
CA ILE A 32 2.49 1.36 0.98
C ILE A 32 3.56 0.27 1.11
N VAL A 33 4.84 0.64 0.97
CA VAL A 33 5.98 -0.31 1.08
C VAL A 33 7.05 0.26 2.01
N GLY A 34 7.76 -0.63 2.70
CA GLY A 34 8.95 -0.29 3.50
C GLY A 34 8.66 0.18 4.92
N GLY A 35 7.43 -0.02 5.42
CA GLY A 35 7.09 0.21 6.83
C GLY A 35 7.55 -0.93 7.73
N GLY A 36 7.80 -0.66 9.01
CA GLY A 36 8.28 -1.69 9.95
C GLY A 36 8.22 -1.28 11.42
N LEU A 37 7.82 -2.21 12.30
CA LEU A 37 7.88 -2.11 13.77
C LEU A 37 9.23 -2.58 14.35
N GLY A 38 10.29 -2.59 13.54
CA GLY A 38 11.60 -3.10 13.94
C GLY A 38 12.28 -2.27 15.04
N ARG A 39 13.58 -2.51 15.26
CA ARG A 39 14.39 -1.80 16.26
C ARG A 39 14.39 -0.27 16.08
N THR A 40 14.20 0.18 14.85
CA THR A 40 13.94 1.58 14.52
C THR A 40 12.64 1.60 13.71
N PRO A 41 11.55 2.17 14.23
CA PRO A 41 10.29 2.22 13.50
C PRO A 41 10.46 3.07 12.25
N PHE A 42 9.95 2.56 11.12
CA PHE A 42 9.96 3.28 9.85
C PHE A 42 8.54 3.36 9.30
N VAL A 43 8.14 4.56 8.89
CA VAL A 43 6.86 4.79 8.22
C VAL A 43 7.01 4.39 6.76
N GLY A 44 6.14 3.49 6.30
CA GLY A 44 6.13 3.06 4.91
C GLY A 44 5.83 4.22 3.96
N LYS A 45 6.26 4.10 2.71
CA LYS A 45 5.99 5.10 1.67
C LYS A 45 4.89 4.60 0.75
N VAL A 46 3.94 5.48 0.43
CA VAL A 46 2.98 5.23 -0.65
C VAL A 46 3.75 5.21 -1.96
N ILE A 47 3.70 4.07 -2.66
CA ILE A 47 4.28 3.92 -4.00
C ILE A 47 3.20 3.85 -5.08
N ARG A 48 1.94 3.69 -4.67
CA ARG A 48 0.78 3.70 -5.57
C ARG A 48 -0.48 4.09 -4.82
N ASP A 49 -1.09 5.20 -5.23
CA ASP A 49 -2.32 5.70 -4.60
C ASP A 49 -3.55 4.82 -4.90
N PHE A 50 -3.58 4.19 -6.08
CA PHE A 50 -4.69 3.30 -6.47
C PHE A 50 -4.23 2.10 -7.30
N LEU A 51 -4.50 0.90 -6.80
CA LEU A 51 -4.30 -0.38 -7.45
C LEU A 51 -5.62 -1.15 -7.57
N PRO A 52 -6.11 -1.42 -8.79
CA PRO A 52 -7.27 -2.28 -8.99
C PRO A 52 -7.06 -3.67 -8.37
N LYS A 53 -8.09 -4.21 -7.71
CA LYS A 53 -8.04 -5.53 -7.03
C LYS A 53 -7.45 -6.65 -7.88
N ARG A 54 -7.80 -6.68 -9.16
CA ARG A 54 -7.34 -7.70 -10.12
C ARG A 54 -5.81 -7.76 -10.28
N PHE A 55 -5.11 -6.69 -9.92
CA PHE A 55 -3.66 -6.58 -10.07
C PHE A 55 -2.90 -6.79 -8.76
N LEU A 56 -3.58 -6.98 -7.63
CA LEU A 56 -2.93 -7.06 -6.32
C LEU A 56 -1.79 -8.08 -6.30
N LEU A 57 -2.07 -9.32 -6.70
CA LEU A 57 -1.09 -10.40 -6.64
C LEU A 57 0.12 -10.14 -7.55
N SER A 58 -0.11 -9.72 -8.80
CA SER A 58 0.97 -9.39 -9.73
C SER A 58 1.80 -8.19 -9.26
N TYR A 59 1.19 -7.22 -8.59
CA TYR A 59 1.88 -6.05 -8.05
C TYR A 59 2.77 -6.43 -6.86
N LEU A 60 2.28 -7.30 -5.97
CA LEU A 60 3.08 -7.85 -4.86
C LEU A 60 4.25 -8.68 -5.38
N GLU A 61 4.03 -9.53 -6.37
CA GLU A 61 5.12 -10.28 -7.02
C GLU A 61 6.18 -9.35 -7.62
N ALA A 62 5.77 -8.25 -8.26
CA ALA A 62 6.69 -7.26 -8.81
C ALA A 62 7.51 -6.59 -7.71
N ILE A 63 6.89 -6.21 -6.58
CA ILE A 63 7.58 -5.64 -5.42
C ILE A 63 8.63 -6.62 -4.89
N LEU A 64 8.26 -7.89 -4.69
CA LEU A 64 9.17 -8.92 -4.22
C LEU A 64 10.33 -9.15 -5.18
N ARG A 65 10.08 -9.14 -6.50
CA ARG A 65 11.15 -9.25 -7.51
C ARG A 65 12.13 -8.08 -7.43
N VAL A 66 11.62 -6.85 -7.32
CA VAL A 66 12.47 -5.65 -7.21
C VAL A 66 13.27 -5.68 -5.92
N TYR A 67 12.64 -6.07 -4.80
CA TYR A 67 13.32 -6.23 -3.52
C TYR A 67 14.46 -7.26 -3.61
N ASN A 68 14.19 -8.44 -4.18
CA ASN A 68 15.19 -9.49 -4.36
C ASN A 68 16.32 -9.07 -5.33
N GLN A 69 16.01 -8.27 -6.34
CA GLN A 69 17.01 -7.80 -7.30
C GLN A 69 17.98 -6.78 -6.68
N HIS A 70 17.53 -5.95 -5.76
CA HIS A 70 18.31 -4.87 -5.16
C HIS A 70 18.86 -5.18 -3.76
N GLY A 71 18.28 -6.16 -3.06
CA GLY A 71 18.63 -6.54 -1.69
C GLY A 71 19.75 -7.57 -1.57
N ARG A 72 20.81 -7.49 -2.40
CA ARG A 72 22.00 -8.35 -2.27
C ARG A 72 22.59 -8.33 -0.86
#